data_AF-A0A0F8VMZ5-F1
#
_entry.id   AF-A0A0F8VMZ5-F1
#
_cell.length_a   1.000
_cell.length_b   1.000
_cell.length_c   1.000
_cell.angle_alpha   90.00
_cell.angle_beta   90.00
_cell.angle_gamma   90.00
#
_symmetry.space_group_name_H-M   'P 1'
#
loop_
_entity.id
_entity.type
_entity.pdbx_description
1 polymer ?
#
loop_
_entity_poly.entity_id
_entity_poly.type
_entity_poly.pdbx_seq_one_letter_code
_entity_poly.pdbx_strand_id
1 'polypeptide(L)'
;MLSLAIGPVDTNNDLYRVSVRPFTLEKEGEFVQALEAYKLAIEVLNTAIQKFKKSSEVRKIVRKMFERQVQVHQDRLAYLESLQRKGDFVDIVNLPTILDAMDELKAEGEQRTLSCDRKDLFEYSRSKDKQTPAPDPSRVRFLSLSLPSTPPIVYRISHDSELVAVGTRSHWFFVKDATNTHLLYAFQAVWSNSAPIVDAVLRRAGELLPSMGAVSVRIRKTPTGSFGLETSTVPDMGTIPGVPDAANKRKTWSPRRFHYGGRSFVWKNDDERRFLKAFTWETLYETKRAALDGDNQPDKMGDEIVGERLCWGQKKASDGADYSIFIVDGLDMCFREHLLASQLARMVRVRYPPHKDNSGVEAVEAGMSLVGFIQAVAS
;
A
#
# COMPACT_ATOMS: atom_id res chain seq x y z
N MET A 1 -30.20 5.32 -23.03
CA MET A 1 -30.37 3.95 -23.57
C MET A 1 -29.07 3.51 -24.22
N LEU A 2 -28.18 2.90 -23.44
CA LEU A 2 -27.01 2.19 -23.95
C LEU A 2 -27.28 0.70 -23.77
N SER A 3 -27.38 0.00 -24.90
CA SER A 3 -27.67 -1.43 -25.00
C SER A 3 -26.49 -2.23 -24.43
N LEU A 4 -26.71 -2.89 -23.29
CA LEU A 4 -25.82 -3.90 -22.73
C LEU A 4 -26.12 -5.23 -23.43
N ALA A 5 -25.40 -5.52 -24.52
CA ALA A 5 -25.29 -6.88 -25.01
C ALA A 5 -24.48 -7.68 -23.99
N ILE A 6 -25.17 -8.48 -23.17
CA ILE A 6 -24.59 -9.36 -22.17
C ILE A 6 -23.97 -10.54 -22.92
N GLY A 7 -22.65 -10.46 -23.13
CA GLY A 7 -21.83 -11.64 -23.42
C GLY A 7 -21.76 -12.57 -22.21
N PRO A 8 -21.18 -13.78 -22.35
CA PRO A 8 -21.02 -14.71 -21.24
C PRO A 8 -20.25 -14.04 -20.08
N VAL A 9 -20.89 -14.05 -18.90
CA VAL A 9 -20.46 -13.47 -17.62
C VAL A 9 -19.12 -14.10 -17.22
N ASP A 10 -18.05 -13.30 -17.20
CA ASP A 10 -16.79 -13.67 -16.54
C ASP A 10 -16.97 -13.34 -15.06
N THR A 11 -17.36 -14.35 -14.28
CA THR A 11 -17.70 -14.22 -12.86
C THR A 11 -16.62 -13.54 -12.03
N ASN A 12 -15.35 -13.59 -12.46
CA ASN A 12 -14.26 -12.88 -11.79
C ASN A 12 -14.31 -11.39 -12.06
N ASN A 13 -14.31 -10.99 -13.33
CA ASN A 13 -14.38 -9.59 -13.73
C ASN A 13 -15.66 -8.93 -13.20
N ASP A 14 -16.76 -9.69 -13.15
CA ASP A 14 -18.05 -9.18 -12.74
C ASP A 14 -18.13 -8.95 -11.22
N LEU A 15 -17.58 -9.84 -10.38
CA LEU A 15 -17.49 -9.59 -8.94
C LEU A 15 -16.57 -8.41 -8.61
N TYR A 16 -15.47 -8.25 -9.36
CA TYR A 16 -14.58 -7.09 -9.20
C TYR A 16 -15.28 -5.80 -9.60
N ARG A 17 -15.95 -5.78 -10.74
CA ARG A 17 -16.73 -4.62 -11.20
C ARG A 17 -17.79 -4.25 -10.17
N VAL A 18 -18.52 -5.23 -9.64
CA VAL A 18 -19.53 -5.03 -8.60
C VAL A 18 -18.92 -4.41 -7.34
N SER A 19 -17.74 -4.87 -6.92
CA SER A 19 -17.05 -4.34 -5.73
C SER A 19 -16.53 -2.90 -5.91
N VAL A 20 -16.01 -2.55 -7.09
CA VAL A 20 -15.38 -1.23 -7.30
C VAL A 20 -16.39 -0.17 -7.75
N ARG A 21 -17.44 -0.57 -8.47
CA ARG A 21 -18.39 0.36 -9.11
C ARG A 21 -18.98 1.40 -8.16
N PRO A 22 -19.37 1.08 -6.90
CA PRO A 22 -19.92 2.09 -6.00
C PRO A 22 -18.93 3.24 -5.74
N PHE A 23 -17.64 2.92 -5.54
CA PHE A 23 -16.59 3.91 -5.30
C PHE A 23 -16.30 4.76 -6.55
N THR A 24 -16.36 4.16 -7.75
CA THR A 24 -16.27 4.91 -9.02
C THR A 24 -17.39 5.93 -9.14
N LEU A 25 -18.63 5.52 -8.86
CA LEU A 25 -19.79 6.42 -8.91
C LEU A 25 -19.70 7.55 -7.88
N GLU A 26 -19.18 7.28 -6.68
CA GLU A 26 -18.92 8.33 -5.69
C GLU A 26 -17.92 9.37 -6.20
N LYS A 27 -16.81 8.91 -6.82
CA LYS A 27 -15.82 9.80 -7.43
C LYS A 27 -16.43 10.66 -8.55
N GLU A 28 -17.35 10.10 -9.32
CA GLU A 28 -18.07 10.79 -10.39
C GLU A 28 -19.16 11.75 -9.86
N GLY A 29 -19.43 11.76 -8.54
CA GLY A 29 -20.48 12.57 -7.92
C GLY A 29 -21.89 12.00 -8.07
N GLU A 30 -22.02 10.77 -8.62
CA GLU A 30 -23.28 10.08 -8.90
C GLU A 30 -23.80 9.35 -7.66
N PHE A 31 -24.00 10.07 -6.55
CA PHE A 31 -24.24 9.48 -5.23
C PHE A 31 -25.52 8.64 -5.13
N VAL A 32 -26.59 9.01 -5.85
CA VAL A 32 -27.83 8.21 -5.90
C VAL A 32 -27.57 6.85 -6.54
N GLN A 33 -26.79 6.82 -7.63
CA GLN A 33 -26.41 5.57 -8.29
C GLN A 33 -25.44 4.78 -7.43
N ALA A 34 -24.52 5.46 -6.72
CA ALA A 34 -23.59 4.83 -5.81
C ALA A 34 -24.31 4.07 -4.68
N LEU A 35 -25.34 4.66 -4.07
CA LEU A 35 -26.16 4.01 -3.03
C LEU A 35 -26.79 2.69 -3.51
N GLU A 36 -27.37 2.69 -4.71
CA GLU A 36 -27.95 1.48 -5.30
C GLU A 36 -26.86 0.45 -5.65
N ALA A 37 -25.72 0.90 -6.16
CA ALA A 37 -24.57 0.04 -6.42
C ALA A 37 -24.01 -0.59 -5.14
N TYR A 38 -23.97 0.13 -4.01
CA TYR A 38 -23.58 -0.40 -2.70
C TYR A 38 -24.50 -1.53 -2.24
N LYS A 39 -25.82 -1.33 -2.32
CA LYS A 39 -26.81 -2.36 -1.97
C LYS A 39 -26.62 -3.63 -2.81
N LEU A 40 -26.46 -3.46 -4.13
CA LEU A 40 -26.20 -4.55 -5.06
C LEU A 40 -24.89 -5.28 -4.72
N ALA A 41 -23.82 -4.53 -4.46
CA ALA A 41 -22.53 -5.12 -4.09
C ALA A 41 -22.61 -5.95 -2.81
N ILE A 42 -23.29 -5.45 -1.79
CA ILE A 42 -23.52 -6.18 -0.52
C ILE A 42 -24.28 -7.48 -0.79
N GLU A 43 -25.35 -7.45 -1.58
CA GLU A 43 -26.16 -8.64 -1.89
C GLU A 43 -25.35 -9.70 -2.65
N VAL A 44 -24.67 -9.29 -3.72
CA VAL A 44 -23.88 -10.19 -4.59
C VAL A 44 -22.72 -10.80 -3.82
N LEU A 45 -21.96 -9.99 -3.07
CA LEU A 45 -20.81 -10.47 -2.30
C LEU A 45 -21.26 -11.37 -1.13
N ASN A 46 -22.38 -11.07 -0.46
CA ASN A 46 -22.94 -11.97 0.55
C ASN A 46 -23.34 -13.32 -0.04
N THR A 47 -23.95 -13.33 -1.22
CA THR A 47 -24.29 -14.56 -1.94
C THR A 47 -23.03 -15.36 -2.27
N ALA A 48 -21.96 -14.71 -2.72
CA ALA A 48 -20.66 -15.35 -2.95
C ALA A 48 -20.07 -15.95 -1.66
N ILE A 49 -20.10 -15.21 -0.55
CA ILE A 49 -19.64 -15.70 0.76
C ILE A 49 -20.38 -16.98 1.17
N GLN A 50 -21.70 -17.05 0.99
CA GLN A 50 -22.48 -18.24 1.34
C GLN A 50 -22.11 -19.45 0.47
N LYS A 51 -21.81 -19.24 -0.82
CA LYS A 51 -21.27 -20.30 -1.70
C LYS A 51 -19.89 -20.75 -1.21
N PHE A 52 -19.00 -19.81 -0.88
CA PHE A 52 -17.65 -20.11 -0.38
C PHE A 52 -17.62 -20.80 0.99
N LYS A 53 -18.65 -20.64 1.81
CA LYS A 53 -18.79 -21.42 3.06
C LYS A 53 -19.07 -22.90 2.81
N LYS A 54 -19.72 -23.22 1.70
CA LYS A 54 -20.10 -24.59 1.31
C LYS A 54 -19.04 -25.29 0.45
N SER A 55 -18.18 -24.52 -0.22
CA SER A 55 -17.07 -25.07 -1.02
C SER A 55 -15.86 -25.36 -0.14
N SER A 56 -15.30 -26.57 -0.25
CA SER A 56 -14.02 -26.95 0.34
C SER A 56 -12.81 -26.39 -0.42
N GLU A 57 -13.03 -25.94 -1.66
CA GLU A 57 -11.95 -25.45 -2.54
C GLU A 57 -11.57 -24.00 -2.22
N VAL A 58 -12.53 -23.22 -1.72
CA VAL A 58 -12.28 -21.81 -1.38
C VAL A 58 -11.64 -21.71 0.00
N ARG A 59 -10.39 -21.24 0.00
CA ARG A 59 -9.63 -21.05 1.24
C ARG A 59 -10.29 -19.99 2.13
N LYS A 60 -10.22 -20.22 3.45
CA LYS A 60 -10.77 -19.30 4.47
C LYS A 60 -10.27 -17.87 4.32
N ILE A 61 -9.01 -17.66 3.94
CA ILE A 61 -8.44 -16.32 3.71
C ILE A 61 -9.19 -15.54 2.63
N VAL A 62 -9.58 -16.18 1.52
CA VAL A 62 -10.32 -15.55 0.43
C VAL A 62 -11.71 -15.18 0.90
N ARG A 63 -12.42 -16.11 1.54
CA ARG A 63 -13.75 -15.85 2.12
C ARG A 63 -13.72 -14.64 3.06
N LYS A 64 -12.66 -14.52 3.86
CA LYS A 64 -12.48 -13.41 4.80
C LYS A 64 -12.22 -12.06 4.14
N MET A 65 -11.57 -12.04 2.98
CA MET A 65 -11.44 -10.82 2.18
C MET A 65 -12.81 -10.34 1.70
N PHE A 66 -13.68 -11.25 1.23
CA PHE A 66 -15.05 -10.92 0.85
C PHE A 66 -15.89 -10.44 2.04
N GLU A 67 -15.82 -11.12 3.19
CA GLU A 67 -16.52 -10.70 4.42
C GLU A 67 -16.09 -9.27 4.83
N ARG A 68 -14.80 -8.93 4.71
CA ARG A 68 -14.31 -7.57 4.98
C ARG A 68 -14.76 -6.56 3.93
N GLN A 69 -14.74 -6.90 2.64
CA GLN A 69 -15.23 -6.00 1.58
C GLN A 69 -16.71 -5.68 1.78
N VAL A 70 -17.54 -6.67 2.16
CA VAL A 70 -18.96 -6.45 2.53
C VAL A 70 -19.08 -5.46 3.69
N GLN A 71 -18.28 -5.62 4.74
CA GLN A 71 -18.30 -4.69 5.88
C GLN A 71 -17.98 -3.25 5.43
N VAL A 72 -16.99 -3.07 4.56
CA VAL A 72 -16.64 -1.75 4.03
C VAL A 72 -17.79 -1.16 3.22
N HIS A 73 -18.46 -1.96 2.40
CA HIS A 73 -19.66 -1.50 1.68
C HIS A 73 -20.80 -1.12 2.63
N GLN A 74 -21.02 -1.89 3.70
CA GLN A 74 -22.07 -1.60 4.68
C GLN A 74 -21.79 -0.30 5.44
N ASP A 75 -20.55 -0.13 5.92
CA ASP A 75 -20.13 1.08 6.64
C ASP A 75 -20.24 2.31 5.73
N ARG A 76 -19.83 2.17 4.46
CA ARG A 76 -19.89 3.27 3.50
C ARG A 76 -21.31 3.60 3.06
N LEU A 77 -22.16 2.59 2.84
CA LEU A 77 -23.59 2.77 2.56
C LEU A 77 -24.28 3.53 3.70
N ALA A 78 -24.09 3.09 4.95
CA ALA A 78 -24.67 3.75 6.12
C ALA A 78 -24.24 5.22 6.24
N TYR A 79 -22.97 5.51 5.92
CA TYR A 79 -22.46 6.88 5.87
C TYR A 79 -23.15 7.71 4.79
N LEU A 80 -23.24 7.21 3.56
CA LEU A 80 -23.89 7.92 2.45
C LEU A 80 -25.39 8.14 2.69
N GLU A 81 -26.09 7.15 3.25
CA GLU A 81 -27.50 7.29 3.64
C GLU A 81 -27.67 8.34 4.76
N SER A 82 -26.67 8.51 5.63
CA SER A 82 -26.69 9.57 6.63
C SER A 82 -26.53 10.97 6.03
N LEU A 83 -25.72 11.11 4.98
CA LEU A 83 -25.57 12.35 4.22
C LEU A 83 -26.83 12.65 3.40
N GLN A 84 -27.37 11.65 2.69
CA GLN A 84 -28.61 11.77 1.92
C GLN A 84 -29.77 12.28 2.80
N ARG A 85 -29.88 11.79 4.05
CA ARG A 85 -30.90 12.25 5.01
C ARG A 85 -30.71 13.69 5.46
N LYS A 86 -29.46 14.21 5.47
CA LYS A 86 -29.16 15.62 5.74
C LYS A 86 -29.45 16.52 4.53
N GLY A 87 -29.55 15.94 3.34
CA GLY A 87 -29.94 16.63 2.11
C GLY A 87 -28.79 17.07 1.23
N ASP A 88 -27.53 16.80 1.61
CA ASP A 88 -26.35 17.16 0.83
C ASP A 88 -25.21 16.14 0.98
N PHE A 89 -24.24 16.23 0.07
CA PHE A 89 -23.00 15.44 0.07
C PHE A 89 -21.76 16.35 0.09
N VAL A 90 -21.91 17.60 0.54
CA VAL A 90 -20.84 18.63 0.45
C VAL A 90 -19.60 18.24 1.25
N ASP A 91 -19.79 17.70 2.46
CA ASP A 91 -18.69 17.29 3.36
C ASP A 91 -18.32 15.80 3.20
N ILE A 92 -18.53 15.22 2.02
CA ILE A 92 -18.21 13.81 1.81
C ILE A 92 -16.68 13.57 1.89
N VAL A 93 -16.28 12.63 2.73
CA VAL A 93 -14.91 12.12 2.74
C VAL A 93 -14.71 11.21 1.54
N ASN A 94 -13.99 11.67 0.52
CA ASN A 94 -13.65 10.87 -0.66
C ASN A 94 -12.64 9.78 -0.30
N LEU A 95 -12.93 8.55 -0.72
CA LEU A 95 -12.04 7.41 -0.50
C LEU A 95 -11.10 7.25 -1.69
N PRO A 96 -9.83 6.83 -1.46
CA PRO A 96 -8.86 6.65 -2.52
C PRO A 96 -9.28 5.51 -3.46
N THR A 97 -9.16 5.74 -4.77
CA THR A 97 -9.46 4.77 -5.84
C THR A 97 -8.30 4.66 -6.82
N ILE A 98 -8.23 3.56 -7.58
CA ILE A 98 -7.28 3.45 -8.70
C ILE A 98 -7.38 4.60 -9.71
N LEU A 99 -8.59 5.18 -9.89
CA LEU A 99 -8.77 6.30 -10.80
C LEU A 99 -8.01 7.52 -10.31
N ASP A 100 -7.90 7.75 -9.00
CA ASP A 100 -7.12 8.86 -8.44
C ASP A 100 -5.63 8.70 -8.77
N ALA A 101 -5.09 7.49 -8.60
CA ALA A 101 -3.71 7.18 -9.01
C ALA A 101 -3.51 7.42 -10.51
N MET A 102 -4.46 6.98 -11.33
CA MET A 102 -4.37 7.15 -12.78
C MET A 102 -4.46 8.62 -13.21
N ASP A 103 -5.26 9.44 -12.53
CA ASP A 103 -5.39 10.85 -12.86
C ASP A 103 -4.15 11.65 -12.45
N GLU A 104 -3.58 11.37 -11.28
CA GLU A 104 -2.29 11.95 -10.85
C GLU A 104 -1.13 11.58 -11.80
N LEU A 105 -1.21 10.41 -12.46
CA LEU A 105 -0.23 9.96 -13.46
C LEU A 105 -0.41 10.57 -14.85
N LYS A 106 -1.51 11.29 -15.09
CA LYS A 106 -1.74 12.08 -16.31
C LYS A 106 -1.35 13.55 -16.10
N ALA A 107 -0.93 13.93 -14.90
CA ALA A 107 -0.59 15.31 -14.60
C ALA A 107 0.67 15.76 -15.37
N GLU A 108 0.57 16.91 -16.03
CA GLU A 108 1.62 17.50 -16.86
C GLU A 108 2.05 18.88 -16.35
N GLY A 109 3.20 19.37 -16.86
CA GLY A 109 3.70 20.70 -16.54
C GLY A 109 3.99 20.90 -15.05
N GLU A 110 3.45 21.96 -14.46
CA GLU A 110 3.66 22.32 -13.05
C GLU A 110 2.95 21.38 -12.06
N GLN A 111 1.98 20.59 -12.52
CA GLN A 111 1.26 19.61 -11.70
C GLN A 111 1.90 18.22 -11.72
N ARG A 112 3.02 18.07 -12.43
CA ARG A 112 3.69 16.79 -12.60
C ARG A 112 4.11 16.20 -11.26
N THR A 113 3.73 14.96 -11.01
CA THR A 113 3.93 14.27 -9.74
C THR A 113 5.23 13.47 -9.70
N LEU A 114 5.65 13.07 -8.50
CA LEU A 114 6.82 12.23 -8.32
C LEU A 114 6.62 10.84 -8.97
N SER A 115 5.38 10.34 -8.94
CA SER A 115 5.04 9.11 -9.64
C SER A 115 5.10 9.21 -11.16
N CYS A 116 4.81 10.37 -11.78
CA CYS A 116 5.05 10.58 -13.21
C CYS A 116 6.54 10.37 -13.55
N ASP A 117 7.45 10.99 -12.78
CA ASP A 117 8.89 10.82 -12.98
C ASP A 117 9.33 9.36 -12.82
N ARG A 118 8.72 8.66 -11.87
CA ARG A 118 9.00 7.24 -11.64
C ARG A 118 8.54 6.39 -12.82
N LYS A 119 7.33 6.63 -13.33
CA LYS A 119 6.77 5.93 -14.49
C LYS A 119 7.65 6.13 -15.72
N ASP A 120 8.04 7.37 -16.02
CA ASP A 120 8.86 7.68 -17.19
C ASP A 120 10.24 7.01 -17.10
N LEU A 121 10.87 7.02 -15.91
CA LEU A 121 12.13 6.30 -15.68
C LEU A 121 11.98 4.79 -15.87
N PHE A 122 10.86 4.21 -15.45
CA PHE A 122 10.57 2.80 -15.66
C PHE A 122 10.36 2.46 -17.14
N GLU A 123 9.55 3.24 -17.85
CA GLU A 123 9.32 3.07 -19.29
C GLU A 123 10.61 3.24 -20.11
N TYR A 124 11.41 4.25 -19.77
CA TYR A 124 12.74 4.46 -20.35
C TYR A 124 13.64 3.23 -20.16
N SER A 125 13.70 2.67 -18.95
CA SER A 125 14.51 1.49 -18.64
C SER A 125 14.10 0.23 -19.43
N ARG A 126 12.84 0.16 -19.88
CA ARG A 126 12.29 -0.95 -20.68
C ARG A 126 12.42 -0.73 -22.18
N SER A 127 12.53 0.52 -22.64
CA SER A 127 12.72 0.82 -24.05
C SER A 127 14.05 0.24 -24.56
N LYS A 128 13.99 -0.43 -25.72
CA LYS A 128 15.20 -0.95 -26.39
C LYS A 128 15.97 0.15 -27.13
N ASP A 129 15.27 1.21 -27.53
CA ASP A 129 15.86 2.36 -28.20
C ASP A 129 16.33 3.41 -27.21
N LYS A 130 17.64 3.43 -26.96
CA LYS A 130 18.31 4.45 -26.12
C LYS A 130 18.43 5.82 -26.80
N GLN A 131 17.69 6.08 -27.88
CA GLN A 131 17.75 7.36 -28.60
C GLN A 131 17.06 8.49 -27.84
N THR A 132 16.11 8.18 -26.95
CA THR A 132 15.57 9.17 -26.03
C THR A 132 16.66 9.53 -25.01
N PRO A 133 16.99 10.82 -24.81
CA PRO A 133 17.94 11.20 -23.78
C PRO A 133 17.42 10.74 -22.41
N ALA A 134 18.30 10.13 -21.62
CA ALA A 134 17.96 9.73 -20.26
C ALA A 134 17.47 10.97 -19.48
N PRO A 135 16.45 10.83 -18.62
CA PRO A 135 16.03 11.93 -17.75
C PRO A 135 17.23 12.43 -16.96
N ASP A 136 17.56 13.72 -17.09
CA ASP A 136 18.75 14.32 -16.48
C ASP A 136 18.55 14.42 -14.96
N PRO A 137 19.24 13.58 -14.16
CA PRO A 137 19.05 13.54 -12.72
C PRO A 137 19.56 14.83 -12.04
N SER A 138 20.40 15.62 -12.71
CA SER A 138 20.90 16.90 -12.18
C SER A 138 19.86 18.01 -12.18
N ARG A 139 18.74 17.83 -12.90
CA ARG A 139 17.62 18.79 -12.97
C ARG A 139 16.49 18.49 -11.99
N VAL A 140 16.57 17.38 -11.26
CA VAL A 140 15.54 16.97 -10.30
C VAL A 140 15.65 17.83 -9.04
N ARG A 141 14.88 18.91 -8.97
CA ARG A 141 14.80 19.81 -7.80
C ARG A 141 14.29 19.06 -6.59
N PHE A 142 14.91 19.17 -5.41
CA PHE A 142 14.46 18.52 -4.18
C PHE A 142 12.98 18.78 -3.86
N LEU A 143 12.25 17.71 -3.55
CA LEU A 143 10.81 17.71 -3.35
C LEU A 143 10.50 18.39 -2.03
N SER A 144 11.27 18.06 -1.00
CA SER A 144 11.12 18.54 0.36
C SER A 144 11.25 20.07 0.48
N LEU A 145 11.82 20.74 -0.53
CA LEU A 145 11.96 22.20 -0.60
C LEU A 145 10.79 22.88 -1.33
N SER A 146 9.98 22.12 -2.06
CA SER A 146 8.84 22.62 -2.84
C SER A 146 7.48 22.25 -2.25
N LEU A 147 7.45 21.46 -1.18
CA LEU A 147 6.20 21.04 -0.56
C LEU A 147 5.54 22.18 0.22
N PRO A 148 4.20 22.23 0.25
CA PRO A 148 3.47 23.25 1.00
C PRO A 148 3.72 23.10 2.50
N SER A 149 3.70 24.22 3.22
CA SER A 149 3.75 24.25 4.69
C SER A 149 2.35 24.01 5.29
N THR A 150 1.67 22.97 4.84
CA THR A 150 0.35 22.56 5.34
C THR A 150 0.48 21.47 6.41
N PRO A 151 -0.52 21.33 7.30
CA PRO A 151 -0.52 20.24 8.27
C PRO A 151 -0.41 18.88 7.58
N PRO A 152 0.32 17.91 8.16
CA PRO A 152 0.46 16.60 7.56
C PRO A 152 -0.87 15.84 7.54
N ILE A 153 -1.02 14.99 6.53
CA ILE A 153 -2.11 14.02 6.44
C ILE A 153 -1.92 12.99 7.55
N VAL A 154 -2.97 12.80 8.35
CA VAL A 154 -2.98 11.87 9.48
C VAL A 154 -3.71 10.59 9.10
N TYR A 155 -3.02 9.47 9.21
CA TYR A 155 -3.57 8.13 9.06
C TYR A 155 -3.66 7.42 10.40
N ARG A 156 -4.84 6.95 10.77
CA ARG A 156 -5.08 6.20 12.01
C ARG A 156 -5.00 4.71 11.73
N ILE A 157 -4.21 3.99 12.52
CA ILE A 157 -3.95 2.57 12.29
C ILE A 157 -4.57 1.75 13.42
N SER A 158 -5.43 0.79 13.05
CA SER A 158 -5.91 -0.27 13.93
C SER A 158 -5.50 -1.64 13.42
N HIS A 159 -5.27 -2.58 14.33
CA HIS A 159 -4.82 -3.94 14.00
C HIS A 159 -5.91 -4.99 14.29
N ASP A 160 -6.05 -5.95 13.37
CA ASP A 160 -6.81 -7.17 13.55
C ASP A 160 -5.98 -8.39 13.08
N SER A 161 -6.27 -9.58 13.59
CA SER A 161 -5.66 -10.79 13.07
C SER A 161 -6.56 -12.00 13.21
N GLU A 162 -6.46 -12.92 12.25
CA GLU A 162 -7.26 -14.12 12.23
C GLU A 162 -6.48 -15.35 11.80
N LEU A 163 -6.77 -16.49 12.42
CA LEU A 163 -6.23 -17.77 12.00
C LEU A 163 -6.95 -18.23 10.72
N VAL A 164 -6.22 -18.30 9.60
CA VAL A 164 -6.77 -18.67 8.29
C VAL A 164 -6.51 -20.12 7.91
N ALA A 165 -5.45 -20.73 8.46
CA ALA A 165 -5.16 -22.15 8.39
C ALA A 165 -4.32 -22.57 9.61
N VAL A 166 -4.11 -23.88 9.80
CA VAL A 166 -3.23 -24.38 10.87
C VAL A 166 -1.83 -23.78 10.68
N GLY A 167 -1.35 -23.05 11.69
CA GLY A 167 -0.04 -22.40 11.65
C GLY A 167 0.06 -21.16 10.74
N THR A 168 -1.05 -20.68 10.18
CA THR A 168 -1.09 -19.49 9.30
C THR A 168 -2.12 -18.48 9.77
N ARG A 169 -1.68 -17.24 9.97
CA ARG A 169 -2.47 -16.10 10.46
C ARG A 169 -2.44 -14.96 9.45
N SER A 170 -3.59 -14.36 9.18
CA SER A 170 -3.67 -13.13 8.39
C SER A 170 -3.76 -11.94 9.33
N HIS A 171 -2.77 -11.06 9.28
CA HIS A 171 -2.73 -9.80 10.00
C HIS A 171 -3.23 -8.68 9.10
N TRP A 172 -4.11 -7.84 9.65
CA TRP A 172 -4.74 -6.74 8.95
C TRP A 172 -4.47 -5.44 9.69
N PHE A 173 -3.94 -4.46 8.99
CA PHE A 173 -3.76 -3.11 9.50
C PHE A 173 -4.67 -2.21 8.69
N PHE A 174 -5.71 -1.73 9.34
CA PHE A 174 -6.68 -0.83 8.75
C PHE A 174 -6.19 0.60 8.92
N VAL A 175 -6.07 1.29 7.80
CA VAL A 175 -5.61 2.67 7.69
C VAL A 175 -6.84 3.54 7.47
N LYS A 176 -7.18 4.32 8.49
CA LYS A 176 -8.31 5.22 8.47
C LYS A 176 -7.88 6.67 8.36
N ASP A 177 -8.84 7.53 8.05
CA ASP A 177 -8.68 8.98 8.06
C ASP A 177 -8.38 9.54 9.46
N ALA A 178 -8.14 10.85 9.53
CA ALA A 178 -7.78 11.53 10.77
C ALA A 178 -8.85 11.41 11.88
N THR A 179 -10.11 11.21 11.49
CA THR A 179 -11.24 11.03 12.42
C THR A 179 -11.37 9.61 12.96
N ASN A 180 -10.51 8.68 12.51
CA ASN A 180 -10.55 7.26 12.86
C ASN A 180 -11.87 6.56 12.44
N THR A 181 -12.58 7.11 11.45
CA THR A 181 -13.93 6.67 11.05
C THR A 181 -13.90 5.95 9.73
N HIS A 182 -13.33 6.58 8.70
CA HIS A 182 -13.42 6.10 7.33
C HIS A 182 -12.20 5.25 6.97
N LEU A 183 -12.43 4.00 6.56
CA LEU A 183 -11.36 3.15 6.06
C LEU A 183 -10.87 3.66 4.70
N LEU A 184 -9.58 3.99 4.61
CA LEU A 184 -8.92 4.43 3.38
C LEU A 184 -8.17 3.27 2.72
N TYR A 185 -7.40 2.54 3.53
CA TYR A 185 -6.60 1.40 3.07
C TYR A 185 -6.62 0.25 4.07
N ALA A 186 -6.30 -0.95 3.58
CA ALA A 186 -6.03 -2.10 4.44
C ALA A 186 -4.76 -2.81 3.98
N PHE A 187 -3.79 -2.93 4.89
CA PHE A 187 -2.60 -3.74 4.68
C PHE A 187 -2.82 -5.13 5.25
N GLN A 188 -2.81 -6.13 4.38
CA GLN A 188 -2.90 -7.52 4.76
C GLN A 188 -1.50 -8.14 4.68
N ALA A 189 -1.05 -8.79 5.76
CA ALA A 189 0.12 -9.65 5.76
C ALA A 189 -0.26 -11.07 6.19
N VAL A 190 0.16 -12.06 5.43
CA VAL A 190 -0.03 -13.48 5.76
C VAL A 190 1.23 -13.99 6.44
N TRP A 191 1.10 -14.31 7.72
CA TRP A 191 2.15 -14.85 8.56
C TRP A 191 1.98 -16.36 8.72
N SER A 192 3.08 -17.11 8.68
CA SER A 192 3.08 -18.55 8.97
C SER A 192 4.23 -18.95 9.89
N ASN A 193 4.08 -20.09 10.57
CA ASN A 193 5.13 -20.65 11.44
C ASN A 193 6.43 -20.98 10.68
N SER A 194 6.36 -21.24 9.37
CA SER A 194 7.50 -21.61 8.52
C SER A 194 8.09 -20.44 7.75
N ALA A 195 7.28 -19.42 7.45
CA ALA A 195 7.65 -18.20 6.74
C ALA A 195 6.85 -17.00 7.30
N PRO A 196 7.51 -16.00 7.90
CA PRO A 196 6.85 -14.95 8.70
C PRO A 196 6.04 -13.98 7.84
N ILE A 197 6.40 -13.78 6.57
CA ILE A 197 5.62 -12.96 5.64
C ILE A 197 5.57 -13.72 4.30
N VAL A 198 4.45 -14.40 4.07
CA VAL A 198 4.16 -15.19 2.86
C VAL A 198 3.52 -14.33 1.79
N ASP A 199 2.69 -13.37 2.19
CA ASP A 199 2.10 -12.37 1.30
C ASP A 199 1.90 -11.08 2.08
N ALA A 200 2.07 -9.94 1.40
CA ALA A 200 1.87 -8.63 1.98
C ALA A 200 1.42 -7.63 0.92
N VAL A 201 0.21 -7.09 1.08
CA VAL A 201 -0.36 -6.18 0.08
C VAL A 201 -1.18 -5.10 0.78
N LEU A 202 -0.94 -3.84 0.40
CA LEU A 202 -1.78 -2.70 0.72
C LEU A 202 -2.90 -2.59 -0.32
N ARG A 203 -4.14 -2.50 0.14
CA ARG A 203 -5.35 -2.38 -0.69
C ARG A 203 -6.08 -1.09 -0.37
N ARG A 204 -6.70 -0.49 -1.37
CA ARG A 204 -7.66 0.62 -1.17
C ARG A 204 -8.96 0.05 -0.62
N ALA A 205 -9.80 0.89 -0.02
CA ALA A 205 -11.05 0.46 0.60
C ALA A 205 -11.99 -0.31 -0.35
N GLY A 206 -12.07 0.09 -1.62
CA GLY A 206 -12.88 -0.60 -2.63
C GLY A 206 -12.22 -1.81 -3.28
N GLU A 207 -11.00 -2.13 -2.88
CA GLU A 207 -10.10 -3.05 -3.57
C GLU A 207 -9.59 -4.17 -2.65
N LEU A 208 -10.40 -4.61 -1.67
CA LEU A 208 -10.00 -5.63 -0.69
C LEU A 208 -10.04 -7.05 -1.24
N LEU A 209 -10.70 -7.27 -2.38
CA LEU A 209 -10.85 -8.58 -2.97
C LEU A 209 -9.51 -9.14 -3.49
N PRO A 210 -9.43 -10.47 -3.69
CA PRO A 210 -8.34 -11.11 -4.41
C PRO A 210 -7.83 -10.36 -5.64
N SER A 211 -6.52 -10.39 -5.90
CA SER A 211 -5.87 -9.84 -7.11
C SER A 211 -5.98 -8.31 -7.25
N MET A 212 -6.67 -7.66 -6.32
CA MET A 212 -6.73 -6.22 -6.18
C MET A 212 -5.73 -5.77 -5.11
N GLY A 213 -5.06 -4.65 -5.38
CA GLY A 213 -3.99 -4.15 -4.54
C GLY A 213 -3.40 -2.86 -5.09
N ALA A 214 -3.21 -1.89 -4.21
CA ALA A 214 -2.50 -0.67 -4.52
C ALA A 214 -0.99 -0.92 -4.53
N VAL A 215 -0.48 -1.64 -3.54
CA VAL A 215 0.96 -1.91 -3.39
C VAL A 215 1.20 -3.33 -2.93
N SER A 216 1.90 -4.11 -3.76
CA SER A 216 2.43 -5.41 -3.37
C SER A 216 3.78 -5.25 -2.70
N VAL A 217 4.01 -5.98 -1.61
CA VAL A 217 5.24 -5.91 -0.81
C VAL A 217 5.92 -7.27 -0.78
N ARG A 218 7.21 -7.29 -1.10
CA ARG A 218 8.07 -8.46 -1.01
C ARG A 218 9.23 -8.17 -0.07
N ILE A 219 9.55 -9.12 0.80
CA ILE A 219 10.68 -9.04 1.70
C ILE A 219 11.74 -10.02 1.21
N ARG A 220 12.90 -9.50 0.82
CA ARG A 220 13.97 -10.31 0.24
C ARG A 220 15.13 -10.43 1.21
N LYS A 221 15.55 -11.65 1.49
CA LYS A 221 16.82 -11.90 2.18
C LYS A 221 17.96 -11.64 1.20
N THR A 222 18.85 -10.73 1.55
CA THR A 222 20.11 -10.47 0.84
C THR A 222 21.06 -11.67 1.01
N PRO A 223 22.04 -11.86 0.10
CA PRO A 223 23.02 -12.96 0.19
C PRO A 223 23.76 -13.03 1.55
N THR A 224 23.92 -11.88 2.19
CA THR A 224 24.63 -11.67 3.46
C THR A 224 23.71 -11.85 4.69
N GLY A 225 22.43 -12.14 4.48
CA GLY A 225 21.46 -12.44 5.54
C GLY A 225 20.66 -11.25 6.07
N SER A 226 20.95 -10.02 5.62
CA SER A 226 20.10 -8.85 5.85
C SER A 226 18.79 -8.96 5.06
N PHE A 227 17.79 -8.15 5.37
CA PHE A 227 16.52 -8.13 4.66
C PHE A 227 16.31 -6.79 3.95
N GLY A 228 15.96 -6.85 2.66
CA GLY A 228 15.49 -5.74 1.84
C GLY A 228 13.96 -5.76 1.70
N LEU A 229 13.39 -4.60 1.39
CA LEU A 229 11.99 -4.45 1.03
C LEU A 229 11.91 -4.23 -0.47
N GLU A 230 10.92 -4.77 -1.14
CA GLU A 230 10.63 -4.43 -2.53
C GLU A 230 9.14 -4.20 -2.66
N THR A 231 8.74 -3.06 -3.20
CA THR A 231 7.32 -2.77 -3.44
C THR A 231 7.04 -2.60 -4.92
N SER A 232 5.82 -2.95 -5.34
CA SER A 232 5.31 -2.71 -6.69
C SER A 232 3.95 -2.06 -6.58
N THR A 233 3.73 -0.95 -7.29
CA THR A 233 2.48 -0.18 -7.26
C THR A 233 1.52 -0.63 -8.37
N VAL A 234 0.25 -0.28 -8.23
CA VAL A 234 -0.75 -0.31 -9.30
C VAL A 234 -1.31 1.11 -9.47
N PRO A 235 -1.10 1.77 -10.64
CA PRO A 235 -0.51 1.23 -11.87
C PRO A 235 0.97 0.83 -11.77
N ASP A 236 1.40 -0.10 -12.64
CA ASP A 236 2.77 -0.63 -12.63
C ASP A 236 3.77 0.44 -13.07
N MET A 237 4.68 0.78 -12.16
CA MET A 237 5.78 1.72 -12.37
C MET A 237 7.12 1.07 -12.00
N GLY A 238 7.19 -0.25 -12.15
CA GLY A 238 8.34 -1.07 -11.79
C GLY A 238 8.53 -1.21 -10.27
N THR A 239 9.50 -2.03 -9.90
CA THR A 239 9.77 -2.36 -8.50
C THR A 239 10.63 -1.30 -7.83
N ILE A 240 10.32 -0.97 -6.57
CA ILE A 240 11.05 -0.01 -5.75
C ILE A 240 11.83 -0.80 -4.69
N PRO A 241 13.14 -1.03 -4.91
CA PRO A 241 13.97 -1.74 -3.95
C PRO A 241 14.39 -0.82 -2.79
N GLY A 242 14.09 -1.27 -1.58
CA GLY A 242 14.59 -0.76 -0.32
C GLY A 242 15.81 -1.55 0.14
N VAL A 243 16.93 -0.85 0.33
CA VAL A 243 18.25 -1.41 0.67
C VAL A 243 18.60 -1.12 2.14
N PRO A 244 19.13 -2.09 2.89
CA PRO A 244 19.62 -1.86 4.25
C PRO A 244 21.01 -1.20 4.28
N ASP A 245 21.27 -0.30 5.24
CA ASP A 245 22.52 0.46 5.39
C ASP A 245 23.78 -0.43 5.44
N ALA A 246 23.69 -1.56 6.13
CA ALA A 246 24.79 -2.49 6.35
C ALA A 246 24.44 -3.87 5.80
N ALA A 247 23.97 -3.92 4.55
CA ALA A 247 23.63 -5.16 3.86
C ALA A 247 24.70 -6.24 4.10
N ASN A 248 25.97 -5.86 4.06
CA ASN A 248 27.12 -6.77 4.17
C ASN A 248 27.62 -7.05 5.60
N LYS A 249 27.10 -6.38 6.64
CA LYS A 249 27.70 -6.44 8.00
C LYS A 249 26.74 -6.74 9.14
N ARG A 250 25.42 -6.61 8.97
CA ARG A 250 24.45 -6.83 10.07
C ARG A 250 23.28 -7.69 9.65
N LYS A 251 23.02 -8.80 10.36
CA LYS A 251 21.83 -9.67 10.20
C LYS A 251 20.54 -9.03 10.75
N THR A 252 20.39 -7.71 10.65
CA THR A 252 19.25 -6.98 11.22
C THR A 252 18.34 -6.47 10.11
N TRP A 253 17.03 -6.53 10.37
CA TRP A 253 16.02 -5.84 9.56
C TRP A 253 16.21 -4.32 9.67
N SER A 254 16.48 -3.62 8.56
CA SER A 254 16.03 -2.25 8.30
C SER A 254 16.41 -1.82 6.88
N PRO A 255 15.59 -2.11 5.87
CA PRO A 255 15.65 -1.40 4.60
C PRO A 255 15.48 0.09 4.88
N ARG A 256 16.54 0.87 4.65
CA ARG A 256 16.56 2.28 4.99
C ARG A 256 16.50 3.17 3.79
N ARG A 257 17.03 2.72 2.66
CA ARG A 257 17.25 3.57 1.49
C ARG A 257 16.46 3.07 0.33
N PHE A 258 15.84 3.97 -0.41
CA PHE A 258 15.23 3.63 -1.69
C PHE A 258 15.33 4.82 -2.63
N HIS A 259 15.13 4.55 -3.92
CA HIS A 259 15.03 5.58 -4.94
C HIS A 259 13.61 5.59 -5.51
N TYR A 260 13.05 6.78 -5.68
CA TYR A 260 11.72 6.96 -6.23
C TYR A 260 11.71 8.23 -7.08
N GLY A 261 11.23 8.14 -8.33
CA GLY A 261 11.17 9.29 -9.26
C GLY A 261 12.52 10.01 -9.44
N GLY A 262 13.63 9.27 -9.49
CA GLY A 262 14.97 9.84 -9.64
C GLY A 262 15.59 10.41 -8.36
N ARG A 263 14.86 10.41 -7.23
CA ARG A 263 15.30 10.97 -5.94
C ARG A 263 15.76 9.88 -4.99
N SER A 264 16.53 10.28 -3.97
CA SER A 264 17.02 9.39 -2.91
C SER A 264 16.32 9.70 -1.60
N PHE A 265 15.89 8.66 -0.90
CA PHE A 265 15.22 8.77 0.39
C PHE A 265 15.84 7.84 1.42
N VAL A 266 15.77 8.24 2.68
CA VAL A 266 16.24 7.43 3.80
C VAL A 266 15.27 7.44 4.98
N TRP A 267 15.07 6.27 5.57
CA TRP A 267 14.42 6.09 6.88
C TRP A 267 15.46 6.22 8.00
N LYS A 268 15.26 7.16 8.91
CA LYS A 268 16.11 7.38 10.10
C LYS A 268 15.31 7.15 11.38
N ASN A 269 15.98 6.73 12.44
CA ASN A 269 15.36 6.60 13.75
C ASN A 269 15.67 7.86 14.56
N ASP A 270 14.66 8.69 14.80
CA ASP A 270 14.85 9.93 15.57
C ASP A 270 14.95 9.65 17.08
N ASP A 271 14.56 8.45 17.51
CA ASP A 271 14.53 8.01 18.92
C ASP A 271 15.77 7.17 19.25
N GLU A 272 16.96 7.79 19.28
CA GLU A 272 18.24 7.11 19.58
C GLU A 272 18.33 6.53 21.01
N ARG A 273 17.38 6.86 21.90
CA ARG A 273 17.47 6.58 23.35
C ARG A 273 16.82 5.28 23.82
N ARG A 274 16.29 4.42 22.94
CA ARG A 274 15.61 3.18 23.37
C ARG A 274 16.48 1.94 23.19
N PHE A 275 17.10 1.51 24.28
CA PHE A 275 17.83 0.23 24.42
C PHE A 275 16.92 -1.00 24.51
N LEU A 276 15.59 -0.83 24.44
CA LEU A 276 14.62 -1.92 24.54
C LEU A 276 13.98 -2.21 23.17
N LYS A 277 13.97 -3.50 22.79
CA LYS A 277 13.55 -4.11 21.50
C LYS A 277 12.10 -3.83 21.03
N ALA A 278 11.43 -2.80 21.52
CA ALA A 278 10.09 -2.44 21.06
C ALA A 278 10.18 -1.77 19.68
N PHE A 279 9.21 -2.06 18.80
CA PHE A 279 9.06 -1.39 17.52
C PHE A 279 9.03 0.14 17.70
N THR A 280 9.89 0.83 16.94
CA THR A 280 9.92 2.29 16.80
C THR A 280 9.63 2.67 15.35
N TRP A 281 8.85 3.74 15.17
CA TRP A 281 8.66 4.34 13.86
C TRP A 281 9.97 5.00 13.42
N GLU A 282 10.36 4.76 12.17
CA GLU A 282 11.42 5.57 11.54
C GLU A 282 10.78 6.71 10.75
N THR A 283 11.50 7.81 10.63
CA THR A 283 11.11 9.02 9.91
C THR A 283 11.78 9.03 8.54
N LEU A 284 11.02 9.35 7.49
CA LEU A 284 11.50 9.51 6.13
C LEU A 284 12.05 10.90 5.90
N TYR A 285 13.19 10.95 5.23
CA TYR A 285 13.79 12.16 4.71
C TYR A 285 14.19 11.98 3.24
N GLU A 286 14.12 13.04 2.45
CA GLU A 286 14.86 13.13 1.18
C GLU A 286 16.34 13.41 1.48
N THR A 287 17.24 12.87 0.67
CA THR A 287 18.68 13.08 0.85
C THR A 287 19.36 13.51 -0.43
N LYS A 288 20.43 14.28 -0.25
CA LYS A 288 21.42 14.48 -1.30
C LYS A 288 22.42 13.33 -1.25
N ARG A 289 22.87 12.86 -2.42
CA ARG A 289 24.03 11.98 -2.49
C ARG A 289 25.26 12.79 -2.08
N ALA A 290 25.72 12.66 -0.85
CA ALA A 290 27.05 13.10 -0.49
C ALA A 290 28.05 12.04 -0.98
N ALA A 291 28.85 12.39 -1.99
CA ALA A 291 30.13 11.70 -2.14
C ALA A 291 30.92 11.98 -0.86
N LEU A 292 31.39 10.93 -0.18
CA LEU A 292 32.46 11.12 0.77
C LEU A 292 33.73 11.32 -0.06
N ASP A 293 34.19 12.56 -0.14
CA ASP A 293 35.58 12.85 -0.45
C ASP A 293 36.43 12.27 0.69
N GLY A 294 37.24 11.26 0.39
CA GLY A 294 38.31 10.82 1.29
C GLY A 294 38.37 9.31 1.48
N ASP A 295 39.57 8.81 1.23
CA ASP A 295 40.03 7.42 1.17
C ASP A 295 39.95 6.62 2.50
N ASN A 296 39.01 6.91 3.40
CA ASN A 296 38.89 6.20 4.68
C ASN A 296 37.43 5.92 5.06
N GLN A 297 37.05 4.65 4.87
CA GLN A 297 35.80 3.96 5.19
C GLN A 297 34.67 4.01 4.12
N PRO A 298 34.53 2.97 3.30
CA PRO A 298 33.44 2.84 2.31
C PRO A 298 32.04 2.58 2.92
N ASP A 299 31.87 2.78 4.23
CA ASP A 299 30.73 2.27 5.00
C ASP A 299 30.00 3.35 5.82
N LYS A 300 30.41 4.62 5.67
CA LYS A 300 29.79 5.78 6.33
C LYS A 300 29.20 6.75 5.30
N MET A 301 28.31 6.29 4.43
CA MET A 301 27.52 7.23 3.60
C MET A 301 26.79 8.21 4.53
N GLY A 302 27.28 9.46 4.58
CA GLY A 302 26.67 10.52 5.34
C GLY A 302 25.44 11.02 4.59
N ASP A 303 24.25 10.71 5.10
CA ASP A 303 23.03 11.27 4.54
C ASP A 303 22.89 12.74 4.89
N GLU A 304 23.20 13.58 3.91
CA GLU A 304 22.79 14.99 3.93
C GLU A 304 21.27 15.03 3.69
N ILE A 305 20.52 15.24 4.78
CA ILE A 305 19.07 15.42 4.75
C ILE A 305 18.76 16.72 4.03
N VAL A 306 17.76 16.68 3.15
CA VAL A 306 17.25 17.87 2.49
C VAL A 306 15.80 18.12 2.92
N GLY A 307 15.54 19.31 3.45
CA GLY A 307 14.21 19.75 3.88
C GLY A 307 13.72 19.07 5.15
N GLU A 308 12.40 19.11 5.35
CA GLU A 308 11.74 18.56 6.52
C GLU A 308 11.43 17.05 6.40
N ARG A 309 10.89 16.47 7.47
CA ARG A 309 10.41 15.08 7.49
C ARG A 309 9.23 14.88 6.54
N LEU A 310 9.25 13.79 5.80
CA LEU A 310 8.22 13.47 4.81
C LEU A 310 7.17 12.47 5.33
N CYS A 311 7.57 11.54 6.19
CA CYS A 311 6.68 10.52 6.75
C CYS A 311 7.21 10.03 8.09
N TRP A 312 6.37 9.98 9.12
CA TRP A 312 6.75 9.50 10.45
C TRP A 312 5.56 8.84 11.14
N GLY A 313 5.78 8.22 12.30
CA GLY A 313 4.70 7.59 13.05
C GLY A 313 4.77 7.83 14.55
N GLN A 314 3.65 7.61 15.21
CA GLN A 314 3.50 7.73 16.66
C GLN A 314 2.81 6.48 17.22
N LYS A 315 3.18 6.08 18.44
CA LYS A 315 2.51 5.01 19.19
C LYS A 315 1.42 5.60 20.08
N LYS A 316 0.23 4.99 20.06
CA LYS A 316 -1.02 5.44 20.70
C LYS A 316 -1.48 6.81 20.21
N ALA A 317 -2.64 6.83 19.56
CA ALA A 317 -3.40 8.05 19.39
C ALA A 317 -4.39 8.20 20.56
N SER A 318 -4.76 9.44 20.91
CA SER A 318 -5.72 9.73 21.98
C SER A 318 -7.17 9.33 21.63
N ASP A 319 -7.43 8.88 20.41
CA ASP A 319 -8.75 8.61 19.83
C ASP A 319 -9.04 7.10 19.63
N GLY A 320 -8.31 6.23 20.34
CA GLY A 320 -8.50 4.79 20.29
C GLY A 320 -7.78 4.07 19.16
N ALA A 321 -7.06 4.77 18.27
CA ALA A 321 -6.16 4.12 17.31
C ALA A 321 -4.85 3.63 17.96
N ASP A 322 -4.37 2.46 17.54
CA ASP A 322 -3.16 1.86 18.08
C ASP A 322 -1.91 2.67 17.70
N TYR A 323 -1.90 3.19 16.46
CA TYR A 323 -0.82 4.01 15.92
C TYR A 323 -1.37 5.13 15.04
N SER A 324 -0.50 6.08 14.73
CA SER A 324 -0.74 7.04 13.67
C SER A 324 0.48 7.15 12.78
N ILE A 325 0.25 7.26 11.48
CA ILE A 325 1.26 7.62 10.49
C ILE A 325 0.91 9.00 9.97
N PHE A 326 1.90 9.87 9.92
CA PHE A 326 1.78 11.22 9.40
C PHE A 326 2.59 11.27 8.10
N ILE A 327 1.99 11.81 7.05
CA ILE A 327 2.66 12.04 5.77
C ILE A 327 2.49 13.50 5.43
N VAL A 328 3.57 14.16 5.03
CA VAL A 328 3.50 15.55 4.57
C VAL A 328 2.52 15.66 3.40
N ASP A 329 1.77 16.75 3.38
CA ASP A 329 0.84 17.03 2.30
C ASP A 329 1.58 17.38 0.99
N GLY A 330 0.89 17.28 -0.14
CA GLY A 330 1.48 17.50 -1.47
C GLY A 330 2.25 16.30 -2.06
N LEU A 331 2.32 15.16 -1.36
CA LEU A 331 2.78 13.90 -1.96
C LEU A 331 1.65 13.24 -2.73
N ASP A 332 1.94 12.80 -3.96
CA ASP A 332 0.99 12.04 -4.77
C ASP A 332 0.59 10.71 -4.10
N MET A 333 -0.59 10.22 -4.44
CA MET A 333 -1.20 9.04 -3.84
C MET A 333 -0.34 7.79 -3.99
N CYS A 334 0.23 7.54 -5.18
CA CYS A 334 1.04 6.36 -5.42
C CYS A 334 2.29 6.33 -4.51
N PHE A 335 2.92 7.49 -4.29
CA PHE A 335 4.02 7.58 -3.35
C PHE A 335 3.54 7.41 -1.89
N ARG A 336 2.43 8.04 -1.48
CA ARG A 336 1.84 7.84 -0.15
C ARG A 336 1.50 6.38 0.14
N GLU A 337 0.94 5.67 -0.84
CA GLU A 337 0.63 4.23 -0.76
C GLU A 337 1.91 3.40 -0.57
N HIS A 338 2.98 3.71 -1.31
CA HIS A 338 4.29 3.07 -1.12
C HIS A 338 4.83 3.30 0.30
N LEU A 339 4.73 4.51 0.84
CA LEU A 339 5.20 4.85 2.19
C LEU A 339 4.41 4.11 3.26
N LEU A 340 3.07 4.06 3.15
CA LEU A 340 2.19 3.30 4.04
C LEU A 340 2.53 1.81 4.01
N ALA A 341 2.62 1.21 2.81
CA ALA A 341 2.97 -0.19 2.65
C ALA A 341 4.33 -0.52 3.27
N SER A 342 5.32 0.35 3.08
CA SER A 342 6.67 0.19 3.64
C SER A 342 6.67 0.23 5.17
N GLN A 343 6.01 1.23 5.76
CA GLN A 343 5.92 1.38 7.21
C GLN A 343 5.16 0.21 7.88
N LEU A 344 4.04 -0.21 7.30
CA LEU A 344 3.23 -1.31 7.83
C LEU A 344 3.96 -2.66 7.69
N ALA A 345 4.64 -2.91 6.58
CA ALA A 345 5.45 -4.13 6.40
C ALA A 345 6.56 -4.25 7.43
N ARG A 346 7.26 -3.13 7.71
CA ARG A 346 8.27 -3.06 8.77
C ARG A 346 7.68 -3.37 10.14
N MET A 347 6.52 -2.79 10.45
CA MET A 347 5.82 -3.05 11.71
C MET A 347 5.48 -4.53 11.86
N VAL A 348 4.92 -5.17 10.82
CA VAL A 348 4.62 -6.61 10.84
C VAL A 348 5.88 -7.43 11.10
N ARG A 349 6.95 -7.16 10.37
CA ARG A 349 8.19 -7.93 10.47
C ARG A 349 8.87 -7.83 11.84
N VAL A 350 8.76 -6.67 12.50
CA VAL A 350 9.31 -6.46 13.84
C VAL A 350 8.42 -7.09 14.92
N ARG A 351 7.09 -7.02 14.76
CA ARG A 351 6.13 -7.57 15.75
C ARG A 351 5.98 -9.07 15.69
N TYR A 352 6.09 -9.64 14.50
CA TYR A 352 5.88 -11.06 14.24
C TYR A 352 7.13 -11.64 13.56
N PRO A 353 8.28 -11.64 14.26
CA PRO A 353 9.52 -12.15 13.67
C PRO A 353 9.39 -13.66 13.37
N PRO A 354 10.13 -14.18 12.37
CA PRO A 354 10.21 -15.60 12.12
C PRO A 354 10.73 -16.35 13.34
N HIS A 355 10.16 -17.54 13.58
CA HIS A 355 10.66 -18.46 14.59
C HIS A 355 12.01 -19.09 14.21
N LYS A 356 12.31 -19.22 12.91
CA LYS A 356 13.58 -19.72 12.36
C LYS A 356 13.96 -18.94 11.11
N ASP A 357 15.21 -18.48 11.01
CA ASP A 357 15.78 -17.86 9.81
C ASP A 357 16.05 -18.94 8.75
N ASN A 358 15.00 -19.46 8.12
CA ASN A 358 15.16 -20.42 7.03
C ASN A 358 15.92 -19.74 5.87
N SER A 359 16.91 -20.43 5.32
CA SER A 359 17.75 -19.95 4.22
C SER A 359 16.98 -19.98 2.91
N GLY A 360 16.66 -18.81 2.35
CA GLY A 360 15.96 -18.70 1.08
C GLY A 360 15.08 -17.47 1.08
N VAL A 361 14.77 -16.95 -0.11
CA VAL A 361 13.81 -15.87 -0.32
C VAL A 361 12.57 -16.17 0.53
N GLU A 362 12.17 -15.25 1.42
CA GLU A 362 10.80 -15.28 1.96
C GLU A 362 9.91 -14.95 0.76
N ALA A 363 9.53 -16.00 0.02
CA ALA A 363 8.84 -15.89 -1.24
C ALA A 363 7.46 -15.32 -0.97
N VAL A 364 7.35 -14.00 -1.10
CA VAL A 364 6.09 -13.35 -1.46
C VAL A 364 5.99 -13.43 -2.97
N GLU A 365 5.50 -14.58 -3.39
CA GLU A 365 5.05 -14.82 -4.74
C GLU A 365 3.90 -13.84 -5.02
N ALA A 366 4.21 -12.72 -5.70
CA ALA A 366 3.23 -11.89 -6.39
C ALA A 366 2.58 -12.65 -7.59
N GLY A 367 2.50 -13.98 -7.49
CA GLY A 367 2.50 -14.92 -8.61
C GLY A 367 2.21 -16.39 -8.27
N MET A 368 2.10 -16.80 -7.00
CA MET A 368 1.14 -17.86 -6.63
C MET A 368 -0.23 -17.23 -6.37
N SER A 369 -0.70 -16.57 -7.42
CA SER A 369 -1.87 -17.08 -8.08
C SER A 369 -3.05 -17.27 -7.14
N LEU A 370 -3.66 -16.15 -6.74
CA LEU A 370 -5.11 -16.11 -6.75
C LEU A 370 -5.70 -16.62 -8.07
N VAL A 371 -4.94 -16.63 -9.18
CA VAL A 371 -5.31 -17.34 -10.41
C VAL A 371 -5.50 -18.87 -10.19
N GLY A 372 -4.79 -19.52 -9.26
CA GLY A 372 -4.99 -20.91 -8.83
C GLY A 372 -6.07 -21.05 -7.74
N PHE A 373 -6.36 -19.97 -7.00
CA PHE A 373 -7.52 -19.88 -6.10
C PHE A 373 -8.84 -19.57 -6.82
N ILE A 374 -8.78 -19.10 -8.07
CA ILE A 374 -9.89 -18.63 -8.90
C ILE A 374 -10.40 -19.73 -9.84
N GLN A 375 -9.56 -20.70 -10.22
CA GLN A 375 -10.01 -21.88 -10.99
C GLN A 375 -11.13 -22.66 -10.26
N ALA A 376 -11.13 -22.64 -8.93
CA ALA A 376 -12.18 -23.23 -8.07
C ALA A 376 -13.50 -22.42 -8.01
N VAL A 377 -13.50 -21.16 -8.46
CA VAL A 377 -14.70 -20.28 -8.46
C VAL A 377 -15.36 -20.22 -9.84
N ALA A 378 -14.63 -20.60 -10.89
CA ALA A 378 -15.10 -20.69 -12.27
C ALA A 378 -15.54 -22.12 -12.70
N SER A 379 -15.50 -23.09 -11.78
CA SER A 379 -15.89 -24.50 -12.01
C SER A 379 -17.30 -24.80 -11.52
#